data_AF-A0A1V5KSY5-F1
#
_entry.id   AF-A0A1V5KSY5-F1
#
_cell.length_a   1.000
_cell.length_b   1.000
_cell.length_c   1.000
_cell.angle_alpha   90.00
_cell.angle_beta   90.00
_cell.angle_gamma   90.00
#
_symmetry.space_group_name_H-M   'P 1'
#
loop_
_entity.id
_entity.type
_entity.pdbx_description
1 polymer ?
#
loop_
_entity_poly.entity_id
_entity_poly.type
_entity_poly.pdbx_seq_one_letter_code
_entity_poly.pdbx_strand_id
1 'polypeptide(L)'
;MNLSDKTIYTYLGMLKPDLGNAHYCSAGQLSPLLNDPYFLTIGIGTRIFLGGGTGYVAWNGTQHFPGIQEDGQGNSFGPAGGTVSLIGDLKQMKPNWLIGASFLGYGATLVVGIGIPIPILNEEVMRCVSATDHDLFAPVVDYSQAYGQRIPGNLGYVSYAELKSGRITVKGREVPTAPLSSYSKAREIAGILKQWIEKGEFYLTEPVKLLPSFKDGIAAKTLEIKGQ
;
A
#
# COMPACT_ATOMS: atom_id res chain seq x y z
N MET A 1 -10.75 -9.90 -4.20
CA MET A 1 -11.37 -10.93 -5.07
C MET A 1 -12.86 -10.97 -4.83
N ASN A 2 -13.62 -11.77 -5.58
CA ASN A 2 -15.07 -11.86 -5.45
C ASN A 2 -15.56 -13.31 -5.54
N LEU A 3 -16.17 -13.80 -4.45
CA LEU A 3 -16.77 -15.14 -4.37
C LEU A 3 -18.24 -15.21 -4.81
N SER A 4 -18.89 -14.07 -5.05
CA SER A 4 -20.31 -14.06 -5.45
C SER A 4 -20.50 -14.22 -6.96
N ASP A 5 -21.76 -14.34 -7.35
CA ASP A 5 -22.26 -14.46 -8.72
C ASP A 5 -22.39 -13.10 -9.46
N LYS A 6 -22.10 -11.98 -8.78
CA LYS A 6 -22.28 -10.62 -9.32
C LYS A 6 -20.97 -9.87 -9.41
N THR A 7 -20.78 -9.09 -10.47
CA THR A 7 -19.62 -8.20 -10.62
C THR A 7 -19.61 -7.14 -9.54
N ILE A 8 -18.44 -6.92 -8.92
CA ILE A 8 -18.23 -5.89 -7.89
C ILE A 8 -17.27 -4.84 -8.41
N TYR A 9 -17.62 -3.56 -8.22
CA TYR A 9 -16.78 -2.43 -8.60
C TYR A 9 -16.10 -1.86 -7.36
N THR A 10 -14.78 -1.78 -7.38
CA THR A 10 -13.98 -1.35 -6.22
C THR A 10 -12.98 -0.27 -6.60
N TYR A 11 -12.36 0.35 -5.59
CA TYR A 11 -11.24 1.26 -5.77
C TYR A 11 -9.99 0.58 -6.38
N LEU A 12 -9.93 -0.76 -6.39
CA LEU A 12 -8.87 -1.53 -7.02
C LEU A 12 -9.20 -1.97 -8.46
N GLY A 13 -10.42 -1.68 -8.93
CA GLY A 13 -10.94 -2.12 -10.24
C GLY A 13 -12.13 -3.06 -10.13
N MET A 14 -12.53 -3.61 -11.28
CA MET A 14 -13.66 -4.52 -11.42
C MET A 14 -13.27 -5.94 -10.97
N LEU A 15 -14.04 -6.52 -10.06
CA LEU A 15 -13.91 -7.91 -9.64
C LEU A 15 -15.02 -8.74 -10.28
N LYS A 16 -14.62 -9.68 -11.12
CA LYS A 16 -15.49 -10.63 -11.82
C LYS A 16 -16.06 -11.66 -10.84
N PRO A 17 -17.28 -12.17 -11.09
CA PRO A 17 -17.87 -13.27 -10.32
C PRO A 17 -16.96 -14.50 -10.21
N ASP A 18 -17.25 -15.37 -9.24
CA ASP A 18 -16.73 -16.74 -9.13
C ASP A 18 -15.20 -16.86 -9.14
N LEU A 19 -14.51 -15.95 -8.44
CA LEU A 19 -13.04 -15.84 -8.43
C LEU A 19 -12.44 -15.58 -9.82
N GLY A 20 -13.15 -14.86 -10.70
CA GLY A 20 -12.67 -14.60 -12.05
C GLY A 20 -11.40 -13.73 -12.15
N ASN A 21 -11.07 -12.95 -11.12
CA ASN A 21 -9.81 -12.20 -11.02
C ASN A 21 -9.48 -11.74 -9.59
N ALA A 22 -8.21 -11.40 -9.39
CA ALA A 22 -7.69 -10.70 -8.22
C ALA A 22 -7.04 -9.38 -8.63
N HIS A 23 -7.37 -8.31 -7.91
CA HIS A 23 -6.59 -7.07 -7.97
C HIS A 23 -5.78 -6.91 -6.70
N TYR A 24 -4.59 -6.34 -6.84
CA TYR A 24 -3.73 -6.00 -5.73
C TYR A 24 -3.10 -4.64 -5.96
N CYS A 25 -2.63 -4.01 -4.89
CA CYS A 25 -1.92 -2.74 -4.94
C CYS A 25 -0.60 -2.84 -4.21
N SER A 26 0.14 -1.74 -4.25
CA SER A 26 1.52 -1.58 -3.82
C SER A 26 2.53 -2.08 -4.86
N ALA A 27 3.74 -1.52 -4.80
CA ALA A 27 4.84 -1.85 -5.70
C ALA A 27 5.70 -3.03 -5.18
N GLY A 28 5.24 -3.76 -4.17
CA GLY A 28 6.03 -4.81 -3.50
C GLY A 28 7.30 -4.21 -2.88
N GLN A 29 8.46 -4.78 -3.19
CA GLN A 29 9.78 -4.34 -2.69
C GLN A 29 10.19 -2.89 -3.03
N LEU A 30 9.44 -2.18 -3.88
CA LEU A 30 9.65 -0.75 -4.12
C LEU A 30 8.68 0.15 -3.34
N SER A 31 7.82 -0.45 -2.52
CA SER A 31 6.87 0.30 -1.71
C SER A 31 7.52 0.80 -0.44
N PRO A 32 7.57 2.12 -0.20
CA PRO A 32 8.24 2.65 0.98
C PRO A 32 7.57 2.19 2.29
N LEU A 33 6.25 2.02 2.30
CA LEU A 33 5.50 1.62 3.50
C LEU A 33 5.58 0.11 3.78
N LEU A 34 6.07 -0.69 2.82
CA LEU A 34 6.44 -2.09 3.06
C LEU A 34 7.91 -2.22 3.43
N ASN A 35 8.75 -1.28 3.01
CA ASN A 35 10.19 -1.24 3.31
C ASN A 35 10.53 -0.52 4.63
N ASP A 36 9.62 0.28 5.17
CA ASP A 36 9.65 0.78 6.55
C ASP A 36 8.36 0.41 7.30
N PRO A 37 8.09 -0.89 7.48
CA PRO A 37 6.78 -1.37 7.92
C PRO A 37 6.54 -1.18 9.43
N TYR A 38 7.60 -0.83 10.18
CA TYR A 38 7.55 -0.51 11.60
C TYR A 38 7.64 1.00 11.85
N PHE A 39 7.67 1.82 10.80
CA PHE A 39 7.78 3.29 10.87
C PHE A 39 8.99 3.75 11.68
N LEU A 40 10.15 3.13 11.42
CA LEU A 40 11.43 3.45 12.04
C LEU A 40 12.02 4.76 11.52
N THR A 41 11.63 5.20 10.33
CA THR A 41 12.17 6.38 9.65
C THR A 41 11.10 7.34 9.13
N ILE A 42 9.93 6.83 8.76
CA ILE A 42 8.84 7.62 8.20
C ILE A 42 8.00 8.21 9.33
N GLY A 43 7.82 9.54 9.28
CA GLY A 43 7.12 10.30 10.30
C GLY A 43 6.54 11.59 9.75
N ILE A 44 5.91 12.36 10.63
CA ILE A 44 5.42 13.70 10.31
C ILE A 44 6.61 14.58 9.92
N GLY A 45 6.49 15.31 8.81
CA GLY A 45 7.54 16.18 8.30
C GLY A 45 8.57 15.48 7.41
N THR A 46 8.52 14.15 7.24
CA THR A 46 9.37 13.46 6.27
C THR A 46 9.13 14.05 4.88
N ARG A 47 10.19 14.59 4.27
CA ARG A 47 10.18 15.13 2.91
C ARG A 47 10.11 13.99 1.90
N ILE A 48 9.28 14.15 0.87
CA ILE A 48 8.96 13.09 -0.09
C ILE A 48 8.89 13.61 -1.54
N PHE A 49 9.04 12.70 -2.49
CA PHE A 49 8.55 12.90 -3.86
C PHE A 49 7.02 12.77 -3.86
N LEU A 50 6.33 13.79 -4.34
CA LEU A 50 4.88 13.79 -4.44
C LEU A 50 4.45 14.41 -5.77
N GLY A 51 3.85 13.60 -6.64
CA GLY A 51 3.27 14.06 -7.90
C GLY A 51 4.28 14.71 -8.85
N GLY A 52 5.58 14.38 -8.77
CA GLY A 52 6.63 15.04 -9.57
C GLY A 52 7.25 16.27 -8.93
N GLY A 53 6.75 16.71 -7.78
CA GLY A 53 7.33 17.78 -6.97
C GLY A 53 7.80 17.27 -5.61
N THR A 54 8.07 18.21 -4.71
CA THR A 54 8.34 17.92 -3.30
C THR A 54 7.03 18.00 -2.49
N GLY A 55 6.83 17.05 -1.60
CA GLY A 55 5.79 17.08 -0.57
C GLY A 55 6.32 16.64 0.79
N TYR A 56 5.42 16.49 1.74
CA TYR A 56 5.72 16.06 3.10
C TYR A 56 4.64 15.11 3.62
N VAL A 57 5.04 14.21 4.51
CA VAL A 57 4.10 13.44 5.33
C VAL A 57 3.51 14.37 6.38
N ALA A 58 2.19 14.55 6.36
CA ALA A 58 1.47 15.40 7.30
C ALA A 58 0.95 14.62 8.52
N TRP A 59 0.55 13.36 8.33
CA TRP A 59 -0.02 12.49 9.37
C TRP A 59 -0.04 11.03 8.89
N ASN A 60 -0.46 10.07 9.73
CA ASN A 60 -0.69 8.68 9.34
C ASN A 60 -2.06 8.45 8.66
N GLY A 61 -3.01 9.35 8.87
CA GLY A 61 -4.38 9.24 8.36
C GLY A 61 -5.28 8.32 9.21
N THR A 62 -6.53 8.13 8.79
CA THR A 62 -7.56 7.41 9.57
C THR A 62 -7.60 5.90 9.31
N GLN A 63 -6.93 5.42 8.26
CA GLN A 63 -6.88 4.00 7.89
C GLN A 63 -5.54 3.33 8.27
N HIS A 64 -4.81 3.95 9.19
CA HIS A 64 -3.50 3.50 9.61
C HIS A 64 -3.61 2.55 10.80
N PHE A 65 -3.62 1.26 10.50
CA PHE A 65 -3.71 0.17 11.48
C PHE A 65 -2.53 -0.80 11.25
N PRO A 66 -1.30 -0.39 11.55
CA PRO A 66 -0.14 -1.26 11.40
C PRO A 66 -0.29 -2.47 12.33
N GLY A 67 -0.02 -3.64 11.78
CA GLY A 67 -0.19 -4.91 12.48
C GLY A 67 0.70 -5.98 11.87
N ILE A 68 0.91 -7.06 12.63
CA ILE A 68 1.52 -8.27 12.13
C ILE A 68 0.41 -9.14 11.54
N GLN A 69 0.62 -9.60 10.32
CA GLN A 69 -0.33 -10.45 9.61
C GLN A 69 -0.16 -11.89 10.10
N GLU A 70 -1.25 -12.50 10.57
CA GLU A 70 -1.25 -13.87 11.07
C GLU A 70 -2.47 -14.64 10.53
N ASP A 71 -2.29 -15.93 10.25
CA ASP A 71 -3.41 -16.82 9.94
C ASP A 71 -4.07 -17.38 11.21
N GLY A 72 -5.17 -18.13 11.03
CA GLY A 72 -5.88 -18.76 12.15
C GLY A 72 -5.08 -19.87 12.88
N GLN A 73 -3.89 -20.24 12.39
CA GLN A 73 -2.99 -21.20 13.01
C GLN A 73 -1.81 -20.50 13.74
N GLY A 74 -1.72 -19.17 13.66
CA GLY A 74 -0.65 -18.37 14.27
C GLY A 74 0.62 -18.26 13.42
N ASN A 75 0.58 -18.64 12.13
CA ASN A 75 1.71 -18.41 11.24
C ASN A 75 1.79 -16.91 10.89
N SER A 76 2.97 -16.32 11.06
CA SER A 76 3.21 -14.90 10.76
C SER A 76 3.64 -14.69 9.31
N PHE A 77 3.01 -13.72 8.65
CA PHE A 77 3.28 -13.29 7.27
C PHE A 77 3.89 -11.89 7.22
N GLY A 78 4.50 -11.47 8.34
CA GLY A 78 5.16 -10.18 8.45
C GLY A 78 4.21 -9.00 8.65
N PRO A 79 4.74 -7.78 8.72
CA PRO A 79 3.95 -6.58 8.96
C PRO A 79 3.12 -6.17 7.75
N ALA A 80 1.92 -5.63 7.98
CA ALA A 80 1.01 -5.16 6.93
C ALA A 80 1.41 -3.80 6.30
N GLY A 81 2.39 -3.10 6.88
CA GLY A 81 2.71 -1.72 6.55
C GLY A 81 1.68 -0.74 7.16
N GLY A 82 1.35 0.33 6.44
CA GLY A 82 0.31 1.27 6.88
C GLY A 82 0.00 2.34 5.84
N THR A 83 -0.68 3.41 6.27
CA THR A 83 -1.06 4.54 5.41
C THR A 83 -0.41 5.84 5.85
N VAL A 84 -0.41 6.84 4.95
CA VAL A 84 0.08 8.19 5.24
C VAL A 84 -0.87 9.23 4.64
N SER A 85 -0.99 10.36 5.32
CA SER A 85 -1.57 11.59 4.80
C SER A 85 -0.45 12.50 4.32
N LEU A 86 -0.57 13.02 3.10
CA LEU A 86 0.48 13.80 2.45
C LEU A 86 0.02 15.23 2.18
N ILE A 87 0.96 16.17 2.18
CA ILE A 87 0.74 17.56 1.80
C ILE A 87 1.82 18.01 0.82
N GLY A 88 1.44 18.81 -0.18
CA GLY A 88 2.39 19.35 -1.15
C GLY A 88 1.77 20.44 -2.01
N ASP A 89 2.62 21.19 -2.69
CA ASP A 89 2.20 22.28 -3.59
C ASP A 89 1.86 21.73 -4.98
N LEU A 90 0.58 21.82 -5.33
CA LEU A 90 0.07 21.35 -6.62
C LEU A 90 0.74 22.04 -7.82
N LYS A 91 1.22 23.28 -7.67
CA LYS A 91 1.88 24.03 -8.76
C LYS A 91 3.20 23.41 -9.21
N GLN A 92 3.83 22.60 -8.34
CA GLN A 92 5.10 21.93 -8.63
C GLN A 92 4.90 20.55 -9.26
N MET A 93 3.68 20.00 -9.14
CA MET A 93 3.36 18.66 -9.60
C MET A 93 3.25 18.61 -11.13
N LYS A 94 3.43 17.42 -11.69
CA LYS A 94 3.42 17.17 -13.14
C LYS A 94 2.29 16.20 -13.50
N PRO A 95 1.63 16.40 -14.65
CA PRO A 95 0.51 15.57 -15.09
C PRO A 95 0.89 14.10 -15.29
N ASN A 96 2.17 13.77 -15.50
CA ASN A 96 2.63 12.38 -15.61
C ASN A 96 2.61 11.62 -14.27
N TRP A 97 2.49 12.33 -13.14
CA TRP A 97 2.57 11.80 -11.78
C TRP A 97 1.34 12.10 -10.94
N LEU A 98 0.45 12.96 -11.42
CA LEU A 98 -0.81 13.29 -10.77
C LEU A 98 -1.92 13.32 -11.83
N ILE A 99 -2.71 12.25 -11.86
CA ILE A 99 -3.69 12.01 -12.94
C ILE A 99 -5.07 11.81 -12.32
N GLY A 100 -6.02 12.65 -12.72
CA GLY A 100 -7.44 12.38 -12.49
C GLY A 100 -7.89 11.20 -13.35
N ALA A 101 -8.52 10.20 -12.75
CA ALA A 101 -9.03 9.02 -13.42
C ALA A 101 -10.48 8.73 -12.99
N SER A 102 -11.16 7.88 -13.74
CA SER A 102 -12.50 7.39 -13.40
C SER A 102 -12.50 5.88 -13.47
N PHE A 103 -12.84 5.23 -12.37
CA PHE A 103 -12.98 3.78 -12.30
C PHE A 103 -14.45 3.42 -12.47
N LEU A 104 -14.72 2.59 -13.47
CA LEU A 104 -16.08 2.13 -13.77
C LEU A 104 -16.74 1.58 -12.50
N GLY A 105 -17.95 2.08 -12.19
CA GLY A 105 -18.74 1.67 -11.03
C GLY A 105 -18.22 2.10 -9.66
N TYR A 106 -17.00 2.65 -9.55
CA TYR A 106 -16.46 3.20 -8.30
C TYR A 106 -16.53 4.73 -8.28
N GLY A 107 -16.14 5.38 -9.39
CA GLY A 107 -16.24 6.83 -9.56
C GLY A 107 -14.90 7.52 -9.80
N ALA A 108 -14.88 8.83 -9.56
CA ALA A 108 -13.71 9.67 -9.72
C ALA A 108 -12.61 9.26 -8.72
N THR A 109 -11.38 9.18 -9.20
CA THR A 109 -10.20 8.80 -8.43
C THR A 109 -8.99 9.59 -8.87
N LEU A 110 -7.93 9.54 -8.07
CA LEU A 110 -6.68 10.25 -8.32
C LEU A 110 -5.51 9.26 -8.25
N VAL A 111 -4.75 9.17 -9.34
CA VAL A 111 -3.52 8.38 -9.41
C VAL A 111 -2.35 9.31 -9.07
N VAL A 112 -1.67 9.00 -7.97
CA VAL A 112 -0.60 9.83 -7.41
C VAL A 112 0.71 9.05 -7.38
N GLY A 113 1.77 9.61 -7.97
CA GLY A 113 3.13 9.13 -7.83
C GLY A 113 3.72 9.58 -6.50
N ILE A 114 4.12 8.63 -5.67
CA ILE A 114 4.67 8.86 -4.33
C ILE A 114 6.00 8.13 -4.22
N GLY A 115 7.02 8.81 -3.70
CA GLY A 115 8.30 8.21 -3.34
C GLY A 115 8.79 8.76 -2.01
N ILE A 116 9.17 7.88 -1.10
CA ILE A 116 9.67 8.25 0.23
C ILE A 116 11.08 7.68 0.35
N PRO A 117 12.11 8.51 0.57
CA PRO A 117 13.46 8.00 0.78
C PRO A 117 13.55 7.40 2.18
N ILE A 118 14.16 6.21 2.29
CA ILE A 118 14.38 5.54 3.58
C ILE A 118 15.87 5.66 3.92
N PRO A 119 16.25 6.51 4.89
CA PRO A 119 17.65 6.62 5.32
C PRO A 119 18.07 5.34 6.06
N ILE A 120 19.20 4.75 5.68
CA ILE A 120 19.73 3.58 6.37
C ILE A 120 20.46 4.04 7.63
N LEU A 121 19.73 4.08 8.74
CA LEU A 121 20.24 4.59 10.03
C LEU A 121 20.88 3.49 10.89
N ASN A 122 20.48 2.23 10.69
CA ASN A 122 20.96 1.07 11.43
C ASN A 122 20.64 -0.24 10.67
N GLU A 123 21.06 -1.37 11.25
CA GLU A 123 20.86 -2.71 10.70
C GLU A 123 19.39 -3.13 10.61
N GLU A 124 18.53 -2.66 11.52
CA GLU A 124 17.10 -2.98 11.51
C GLU A 124 16.40 -2.36 10.30
N VAL A 125 16.71 -1.09 9.99
CA VAL A 125 16.23 -0.43 8.76
C VAL A 125 16.78 -1.16 7.53
N MET A 126 18.06 -1.52 7.52
CA MET A 126 18.67 -2.26 6.40
C MET A 126 17.97 -3.60 6.16
N ARG A 127 17.62 -4.32 7.23
CA ARG A 127 16.87 -5.58 7.15
C ARG A 127 15.48 -5.39 6.53
N CYS A 128 14.77 -4.32 6.91
CA CYS A 128 13.44 -4.03 6.37
C CYS A 128 13.47 -3.70 4.87
N VAL A 129 14.40 -2.83 4.44
CA VAL A 129 14.50 -2.43 3.03
C VAL A 129 15.06 -3.54 2.13
N SER A 130 15.65 -4.59 2.71
CA SER A 130 16.19 -5.74 1.97
C SER A 130 15.13 -6.79 1.64
N ALA A 131 13.89 -6.64 2.12
CA ALA A 131 12.79 -7.55 1.82
C ALA A 131 12.51 -7.61 0.31
N THR A 132 12.43 -8.82 -0.23
CA THR A 132 12.10 -9.06 -1.63
C THR A 132 10.61 -9.30 -1.80
N ASP A 133 10.13 -9.33 -3.05
CA ASP A 133 8.74 -9.69 -3.33
C ASP A 133 8.33 -11.08 -2.80
N HIS A 134 9.28 -11.98 -2.52
CA HIS A 134 9.02 -13.28 -1.91
C HIS A 134 8.76 -13.18 -0.39
N ASP A 135 9.31 -12.17 0.26
CA ASP A 135 9.22 -11.96 1.71
C ASP A 135 8.01 -11.12 2.11
N LEU A 136 7.38 -10.47 1.13
CA LEU A 136 6.24 -9.58 1.32
C LEU A 136 4.94 -10.31 0.99
N PHE A 137 3.98 -10.27 1.91
CA PHE A 137 2.70 -10.95 1.77
C PHE A 137 1.52 -9.98 1.85
N ALA A 138 0.46 -10.30 1.11
CA ALA A 138 -0.81 -9.61 1.14
C ALA A 138 -1.95 -10.59 1.50
N PRO A 139 -2.96 -10.15 2.26
CA PRO A 139 -4.11 -10.98 2.59
C PRO A 139 -5.04 -11.09 1.38
N VAL A 140 -5.57 -12.27 1.14
CA VAL A 140 -6.57 -12.52 0.09
C VAL A 140 -7.95 -12.17 0.62
N VAL A 141 -8.46 -10.99 0.28
CA VAL A 141 -9.75 -10.48 0.77
C VAL A 141 -10.88 -10.73 -0.24
N ASP A 142 -12.01 -11.27 0.24
CA ASP A 142 -13.26 -11.34 -0.52
C ASP A 142 -14.10 -10.06 -0.32
N TYR A 143 -14.41 -9.40 -1.43
CA TYR A 143 -15.19 -8.16 -1.45
C TYR A 143 -16.71 -8.42 -1.50
N SER A 144 -17.15 -9.67 -1.65
CA SER A 144 -18.57 -10.00 -1.85
C SER A 144 -19.43 -9.87 -0.60
N GLN A 145 -18.96 -10.40 0.52
CA GLN A 145 -19.63 -10.29 1.82
C GLN A 145 -18.72 -9.66 2.86
N ALA A 146 -17.49 -10.16 2.99
CA ALA A 146 -16.64 -9.84 4.13
C ALA A 146 -16.26 -8.36 4.20
N TYR A 147 -15.84 -7.75 3.08
CA TYR A 147 -15.40 -6.36 3.05
C TYR A 147 -16.52 -5.37 3.43
N GLY A 148 -17.69 -5.49 2.81
CA GLY A 148 -18.81 -4.56 3.05
C GLY A 148 -19.40 -4.69 4.46
N GLN A 149 -19.39 -5.90 5.01
CA GLN A 149 -19.93 -6.20 6.35
C GLN A 149 -18.87 -6.14 7.45
N ARG A 150 -17.61 -5.80 7.12
CA ARG A 150 -16.46 -5.76 8.04
C ARG A 150 -16.26 -7.08 8.79
N ILE A 151 -16.55 -8.20 8.14
CA ILE A 151 -16.31 -9.52 8.72
C ILE A 151 -14.80 -9.77 8.72
N PRO A 152 -14.19 -10.00 9.88
CA PRO A 152 -12.75 -10.28 9.96
C PRO A 152 -12.44 -11.61 9.29
N GLY A 153 -11.33 -11.64 8.54
CA GLY A 153 -10.83 -12.85 7.89
C GLY A 153 -10.25 -12.60 6.51
N ASN A 154 -9.54 -13.60 6.00
CA ASN A 154 -9.02 -13.65 4.64
C ASN A 154 -9.06 -15.11 4.13
N LEU A 155 -8.85 -15.30 2.83
CA LEU A 155 -8.80 -16.61 2.18
C LEU A 155 -7.38 -17.20 2.16
N GLY A 156 -6.48 -16.66 2.99
CA GLY A 156 -5.05 -16.95 3.00
C GLY A 156 -4.19 -15.72 2.68
N TYR A 157 -2.89 -15.96 2.59
CA TYR A 157 -1.88 -14.97 2.25
C TYR A 157 -1.14 -15.40 0.98
N VAL A 158 -0.79 -14.43 0.14
CA VAL A 158 -0.01 -14.64 -1.08
C VAL A 158 1.15 -13.67 -1.13
N SER A 159 2.30 -14.13 -1.62
CA SER A 159 3.48 -13.28 -1.76
C SER A 159 3.32 -12.27 -2.91
N TYR A 160 4.02 -11.13 -2.84
CA TYR A 160 4.07 -10.19 -3.95
C TYR A 160 4.74 -10.80 -5.19
N ALA A 161 5.62 -11.80 -5.02
CA ALA A 161 6.21 -12.55 -6.13
C ALA A 161 5.14 -13.35 -6.89
N GLU A 162 4.27 -14.07 -6.17
CA GLU A 162 3.14 -14.77 -6.78
C GLU A 162 2.17 -13.79 -7.44
N LEU A 163 1.81 -12.70 -6.76
CA LEU A 163 0.93 -11.66 -7.33
C LEU A 163 1.50 -11.09 -8.64
N LYS A 164 2.81 -10.85 -8.71
CA LYS A 164 3.51 -10.35 -9.90
C LYS A 164 3.66 -11.38 -11.01
N SER A 165 3.52 -12.68 -10.71
CA SER A 165 3.52 -13.74 -11.73
C SER A 165 2.30 -13.69 -12.66
N GLY A 166 1.26 -12.94 -12.27
CA GLY A 166 0.01 -12.81 -13.03
C GLY A 166 -1.06 -13.83 -12.66
N ARG A 167 -0.80 -14.73 -11.72
CA ARG A 167 -1.74 -15.74 -11.24
C ARG A 167 -1.46 -16.17 -9.80
N ILE A 168 -2.51 -16.54 -9.08
CA ILE A 168 -2.45 -17.13 -7.73
C ILE A 168 -3.41 -18.32 -7.63
N THR A 169 -3.17 -19.23 -6.68
CA THR A 169 -4.11 -20.31 -6.39
C THR A 169 -4.95 -19.98 -5.15
N VAL A 170 -6.27 -19.96 -5.30
CA VAL A 170 -7.21 -19.70 -4.20
C VAL A 170 -8.29 -20.78 -4.22
N LYS A 171 -8.48 -21.47 -3.10
CA LYS A 171 -9.42 -22.61 -2.98
C LYS A 171 -9.25 -23.67 -4.08
N GLY A 172 -7.98 -23.96 -4.44
CA GLY A 172 -7.63 -24.93 -5.49
C GLY A 172 -7.90 -24.47 -6.92
N ARG A 173 -8.26 -23.20 -7.15
CA ARG A 173 -8.45 -22.62 -8.48
C ARG A 173 -7.35 -21.62 -8.81
N GLU A 174 -6.85 -21.64 -10.04
CA GLU A 174 -6.00 -20.56 -10.54
C GLU A 174 -6.84 -19.31 -10.84
N VAL A 175 -6.37 -18.16 -10.37
CA VAL A 175 -7.04 -16.88 -10.55
C VAL A 175 -6.05 -15.85 -11.10
N PRO A 176 -6.36 -15.18 -12.23
CA PRO A 176 -5.48 -14.16 -12.77
C PRO A 176 -5.40 -12.95 -11.85
N THR A 177 -4.19 -12.42 -11.67
CA THR A 177 -3.92 -11.22 -10.88
C THR A 177 -3.64 -10.02 -11.77
N ALA A 178 -4.01 -8.82 -11.31
CA ALA A 178 -3.67 -7.58 -11.99
C ALA A 178 -3.31 -6.47 -10.98
N PRO A 179 -2.14 -5.81 -11.11
CA PRO A 179 -1.76 -4.72 -10.23
C PRO A 179 -2.53 -3.44 -10.54
N LEU A 180 -2.89 -2.70 -9.50
CA LEU A 180 -3.32 -1.31 -9.60
C LEU A 180 -2.10 -0.37 -9.72
N SER A 181 -1.04 -0.67 -8.98
CA SER A 181 0.18 0.16 -8.93
C SER A 181 1.12 -0.18 -10.08
N SER A 182 1.55 0.83 -10.84
CA SER A 182 2.51 0.63 -11.93
C SER A 182 3.94 0.45 -11.40
N TYR A 183 4.49 -0.76 -11.55
CA TYR A 183 5.85 -1.07 -11.13
C TYR A 183 6.91 -0.33 -11.96
N SER A 184 6.66 -0.11 -13.26
CA SER A 184 7.56 0.68 -14.11
C SER A 184 7.65 2.12 -13.63
N LYS A 185 6.51 2.72 -13.24
CA LYS A 185 6.47 4.06 -12.66
C LYS A 185 7.12 4.12 -11.27
N ALA A 186 6.97 3.09 -10.45
CA ALA A 186 7.67 3.02 -9.15
C ALA A 186 9.20 3.04 -9.33
N ARG A 187 9.75 2.31 -10.32
CA ARG A 187 11.19 2.35 -10.64
C ARG A 187 11.65 3.72 -11.12
N GLU A 188 10.84 4.37 -11.97
CA GLU A 188 11.13 5.71 -12.47
C GLU A 188 11.16 6.74 -11.32
N ILE A 189 10.18 6.69 -10.40
CA ILE A 189 10.15 7.55 -9.20
C ILE A 189 11.40 7.31 -8.33
N ALA A 190 11.75 6.05 -8.06
CA ALA A 190 12.94 5.71 -7.28
C ALA A 190 14.22 6.27 -7.92
N GLY A 191 14.34 6.19 -9.25
CA GLY A 191 15.46 6.75 -10.00
C GLY A 191 15.53 8.29 -9.93
N ILE A 192 14.38 8.97 -10.09
CA ILE A 192 14.30 10.43 -9.98
C ILE A 192 14.70 10.89 -8.58
N LEU A 193 14.14 10.25 -7.55
CA LEU A 193 14.42 10.62 -6.16
C LEU A 193 15.90 10.38 -5.82
N LYS A 194 16.48 9.26 -6.27
CA LYS A 194 17.92 9.00 -6.17
C LYS A 194 18.74 10.12 -6.82
N GLN A 195 18.39 10.52 -8.03
CA GLN A 195 19.11 11.57 -8.76
C GLN A 195 19.04 12.92 -8.03
N TRP A 196 17.88 13.31 -7.50
CA TRP A 196 17.74 14.55 -6.75
C TRP A 196 18.61 14.57 -5.48
N ILE A 197 18.71 13.42 -4.81
CA ILE A 197 19.56 13.27 -3.61
C ILE A 197 21.05 13.38 -3.99
N GLU A 198 21.49 12.66 -5.02
CA GLU A 198 22.89 12.68 -5.48
C GLU A 198 23.36 14.09 -5.92
N LYS A 199 22.44 14.91 -6.44
CA LYS A 199 22.71 16.29 -6.84
C LYS A 199 22.63 17.32 -5.70
N GLY A 200 22.16 16.93 -4.52
CA GLY A 200 21.89 17.89 -3.42
C GLY A 200 20.68 18.80 -3.68
N GLU A 201 19.79 18.43 -4.61
CA GLU A 201 18.52 19.14 -4.87
C GLU A 201 17.43 18.70 -3.87
N PHE A 202 17.61 17.52 -3.27
CA PHE A 202 16.72 16.95 -2.27
C PHE A 202 17.51 16.45 -1.07
N TYR A 203 17.21 17.02 0.11
CA TYR A 203 17.81 16.61 1.37
C TYR A 203 16.87 15.71 2.15
N LEU A 204 17.44 14.68 2.75
CA LEU A 204 16.73 13.84 3.72
C LEU A 204 16.42 14.67 4.97
N THR A 205 15.27 14.40 5.57
CA THR A 205 14.79 15.12 6.75
C THR A 205 14.53 14.13 7.87
N GLU A 206 14.94 14.48 9.08
CA GLU A 206 14.47 13.79 10.27
C GLU A 206 12.97 14.07 10.45
N PRO A 207 12.15 13.04 10.75
CA PRO A 207 10.75 13.27 11.07
C PRO A 207 10.61 14.04 12.39
N VAL A 208 9.67 14.98 12.43
CA VAL A 208 9.29 15.70 13.66
C VAL A 208 8.75 14.72 14.71
N LYS A 209 8.03 13.69 14.25
CA LYS A 209 7.53 12.59 15.07
C LYS A 209 7.32 11.35 14.19
N LEU A 210 7.83 10.20 14.60
CA LEU A 210 7.57 8.93 13.93
C LEU A 210 6.07 8.62 13.89
N LEU A 211 5.63 7.96 12.82
CA LEU A 211 4.26 7.45 12.76
C LEU A 211 4.10 6.29 13.75
N PRO A 212 2.87 6.02 14.22
CA PRO A 212 2.62 4.84 15.04
C PRO A 212 3.03 3.55 14.33
N SER A 213 3.46 2.57 15.11
CA SER A 213 3.83 1.24 14.66
C SER A 213 2.84 0.20 15.19
N PHE A 214 3.04 -1.07 14.84
CA PHE A 214 2.26 -2.17 15.40
C PHE A 214 2.34 -2.25 16.94
N LYS A 215 3.43 -1.74 17.54
CA LYS A 215 3.64 -1.74 19.01
C LYS A 215 2.66 -0.81 19.73
N ASP A 216 2.11 0.18 19.03
CA ASP A 216 1.16 1.15 19.60
C ASP A 216 -0.27 0.60 19.68
N GLY A 217 -0.54 -0.59 19.13
CA GLY A 217 -1.82 -1.28 19.28
C GLY A 217 -3.01 -0.51 18.69
N ILE A 218 -2.79 0.29 17.64
CA ILE A 218 -3.87 1.05 17.01
C ILE A 218 -4.81 0.10 16.27
N ALA A 219 -6.02 -0.02 16.80
CA ALA A 219 -7.09 -0.79 16.19
C ALA A 219 -8.14 0.10 15.52
N ALA A 220 -8.81 -0.44 14.50
CA ALA A 220 -9.94 0.22 13.86
C ALA A 220 -11.09 0.40 14.87
N LYS A 221 -11.44 1.65 15.16
CA LYS A 221 -12.64 2.00 15.92
C LYS A 221 -13.75 2.34 14.95
N THR A 222 -14.70 1.42 14.79
CA THR A 222 -15.85 1.65 13.91
C THR A 222 -16.79 2.68 14.51
N LEU A 223 -17.21 3.64 13.70
CA LEU A 223 -18.35 4.48 14.05
C LEU A 223 -19.62 3.63 13.93
N GLU A 224 -20.27 3.35 15.07
CA GLU A 224 -21.59 2.74 15.10
C GLU A 224 -22.65 3.82 14.83
N ILE A 225 -23.30 3.75 13.68
CA ILE A 225 -24.50 4.56 13.42
C ILE A 225 -25.67 3.80 14.05
N LYS A 226 -26.09 4.23 15.23
CA LYS A 226 -27.28 3.69 15.90
C LYS A 226 -28.51 4.36 15.29
N GLY A 227 -29.29 3.61 14.51
CA GLY A 227 -30.60 4.03 14.01
C GLY A 227 -30.72 4.06 12.48
N GLN A 228 -31.40 3.04 11.95
CA GLN A 228 -32.37 3.17 10.85
C GLN A 228 -33.63 2.43 11.29
#